data_AF-A0A8H2XSG8-F1
#
_entry.id   AF-A0A8H2XSG8-F1
#
_cell.length_a   1.000
_cell.length_b   1.000
_cell.length_c   1.000
_cell.angle_alpha   90.00
_cell.angle_beta   90.00
_cell.angle_gamma   90.00
#
_symmetry.space_group_name_H-M   'P 1'
#
loop_
_entity.id
_entity.type
_entity.pdbx_description
1 polymer ?
#
loop_
_entity_poly.entity_id
_entity_poly.type
_entity_poly.pdbx_seq_one_letter_code
_entity_poly.pdbx_strand_id
1 'polypeptide(L)'
;MRARLLQSNRSASRLSKESKDGSNSGSGKKRTGGAHAVRGEPILLVMDATERDRYWEHRSERADRQLSGLNHELEASKKRLKELEAIQSQVSPRDQPHVQREIERTQREIRRSIDASALLRTHLQVYDDKEPGEITSAFRPINRAIDNLCRDMVEDMAKLRPDNKGPPVKTSLNVRDMLVVRQILYPQGLTNPSLIESSSVGRPIEEFVEFALRFLINRDIDYHIFQPFHPLLKPEVNTYVMELYEGVRLRDPQVISGRWRVSTFEAHQATHTQSNVQNWLDNYVSQLIHYLLQPFLVAVYGDSARMTTKHKEAVTSAVNKAYQWNQMVKTQVILLDFHPTMFQIGAPYNLKAMKLLERVPAPAVGEPILATMGLGLESSEAEGGGRPPKCVWQEQALILSNEYFET
;
A
#
# COMPACT_ATOMS: atom_id res chain seq x y z
N MET A 1 -29.46 10.02 13.26
CA MET A 1 -29.11 10.76 12.03
C MET A 1 -28.53 9.77 11.03
N ARG A 2 -29.04 9.76 9.79
CA ARG A 2 -28.86 8.72 8.78
C ARG A 2 -27.42 8.63 8.25
N ALA A 3 -26.90 7.41 8.17
CA ALA A 3 -25.64 7.06 7.52
C ALA A 3 -25.69 7.36 6.01
N ARG A 4 -24.69 8.08 5.50
CA ARG A 4 -24.44 8.26 4.06
C ARG A 4 -23.55 7.11 3.58
N LEU A 5 -24.17 6.16 2.88
CA LEU A 5 -23.49 5.23 1.98
C LEU A 5 -23.14 6.00 0.71
N LEU A 6 -21.85 6.21 0.45
CA LEU A 6 -21.38 6.70 -0.84
C LEU A 6 -21.19 5.50 -1.77
N GLN A 7 -22.13 5.38 -2.72
CA GLN A 7 -22.03 4.52 -3.89
C GLN A 7 -21.01 5.12 -4.86
N SER A 8 -19.92 4.41 -5.13
CA SER A 8 -19.05 4.69 -6.26
C SER A 8 -19.69 4.11 -7.52
N ASN A 9 -20.33 4.98 -8.30
CA ASN A 9 -20.91 4.63 -9.59
C ASN A 9 -19.82 4.42 -10.64
N ARG A 10 -19.53 3.16 -10.97
CA ARG A 10 -19.08 2.79 -12.31
C ARG A 10 -20.21 2.04 -13.00
N SER A 11 -20.88 2.72 -13.92
CA SER A 11 -21.80 2.08 -14.87
C SER A 11 -21.48 2.62 -16.26
N ALA A 12 -20.96 1.71 -17.08
CA ALA A 12 -20.73 1.92 -18.49
C ALA A 12 -22.05 2.21 -19.20
N SER A 13 -22.03 3.25 -20.03
CA SER A 13 -23.11 3.61 -20.95
C SER A 13 -23.34 2.48 -21.97
N ARG A 14 -24.54 1.89 -21.97
CA ARG A 14 -25.12 1.17 -23.10
C ARG A 14 -26.30 1.99 -23.60
N LEU A 15 -26.16 2.58 -24.77
CA LEU A 15 -27.28 3.00 -25.61
C LEU A 15 -27.14 2.33 -26.97
N SER A 16 -27.97 1.31 -27.19
CA SER A 16 -28.26 0.74 -28.50
C SER A 16 -29.40 1.54 -29.13
N LYS A 17 -29.21 2.03 -30.35
CA LYS A 17 -30.29 2.22 -31.32
C LYS A 17 -29.73 2.05 -32.72
N GLU A 18 -30.27 1.06 -33.41
CA GLU A 18 -30.13 0.84 -34.85
C GLU A 18 -30.74 1.99 -35.65
N SER A 19 -30.11 2.37 -36.75
CA SER A 19 -30.76 2.40 -38.08
C SER A 19 -29.73 2.58 -39.19
N LYS A 20 -30.12 2.15 -40.38
CA LYS A 20 -29.36 1.71 -41.53
C LYS A 20 -28.95 2.81 -42.52
N ASP A 21 -28.04 2.38 -43.39
CA ASP A 21 -27.79 2.76 -44.79
C ASP A 21 -26.88 3.96 -45.11
N GLY A 22 -25.92 3.70 -46.02
CA GLY A 22 -25.24 4.73 -46.79
C GLY A 22 -23.74 4.52 -47.01
N SER A 23 -23.40 3.72 -48.02
CA SER A 23 -22.08 3.70 -48.68
C SER A 23 -21.58 5.10 -49.08
N ASN A 24 -20.30 5.43 -48.89
CA ASN A 24 -19.28 5.47 -49.96
C ASN A 24 -17.93 6.06 -49.50
N SER A 25 -16.88 5.55 -50.14
CA SER A 25 -15.48 5.99 -50.28
C SER A 25 -14.99 7.34 -49.71
N GLY A 26 -13.80 7.34 -49.12
CA GLY A 26 -12.99 8.57 -48.98
C GLY A 26 -11.75 8.43 -48.10
N SER A 27 -10.60 8.20 -48.72
CA SER A 27 -9.26 8.21 -48.15
C SER A 27 -8.92 9.49 -47.34
N GLY A 28 -8.38 9.33 -46.14
CA GLY A 28 -7.84 10.46 -45.37
C GLY A 28 -7.10 10.04 -44.10
N LYS A 29 -5.80 9.78 -44.21
CA LYS A 29 -4.88 9.62 -43.07
C LYS A 29 -4.91 10.86 -42.18
N LYS A 30 -5.38 10.72 -40.93
CA LYS A 30 -5.07 11.66 -39.85
C LYS A 30 -4.63 10.86 -38.61
N ARG A 31 -3.31 10.84 -38.39
CA ARG A 31 -2.69 10.36 -37.15
C ARG A 31 -3.02 11.36 -36.05
N THR A 32 -3.89 10.99 -35.13
CA THR A 32 -4.00 11.64 -33.81
C THR A 32 -3.23 10.77 -32.83
N GLY A 33 -2.08 11.28 -32.38
CA GLY A 33 -1.31 10.70 -31.29
C GLY A 33 -2.03 10.95 -29.98
N GLY A 34 -2.70 9.92 -29.46
CA GLY A 34 -3.10 9.84 -28.06
C GLY A 34 -1.99 9.14 -27.29
N ALA A 35 -1.22 9.89 -26.52
CA ALA A 35 -0.28 9.35 -25.56
C ALA A 35 -1.08 8.71 -24.41
N HIS A 36 -1.44 7.44 -24.57
CA HIS A 36 -1.75 6.59 -23.42
C HIS A 36 -0.44 6.36 -22.66
N ALA A 37 -0.31 6.98 -21.49
CA ALA A 37 0.68 6.59 -20.51
C ALA A 37 0.41 5.12 -20.16
N VAL A 38 1.21 4.22 -20.74
CA VAL A 38 1.25 2.82 -20.33
C VAL A 38 1.78 2.84 -18.90
N ARG A 39 0.87 2.72 -17.94
CA ARG A 39 1.16 2.58 -16.52
C ARG A 39 1.84 1.22 -16.36
N GLY A 40 3.17 1.20 -16.46
CA GLY A 40 3.95 -0.01 -16.18
C GLY A 40 3.67 -0.47 -14.76
N GLU A 41 3.37 -1.74 -14.57
CA GLU A 41 3.23 -2.31 -13.23
C GLU A 41 4.56 -2.19 -12.47
N PRO A 42 4.54 -1.91 -11.16
CA PRO A 42 5.75 -1.87 -10.34
C PRO A 42 6.51 -3.19 -10.41
N ILE A 43 7.84 -3.10 -10.45
CA ILE A 43 8.71 -4.28 -10.46
C ILE A 43 8.83 -4.76 -9.02
N LEU A 44 8.12 -5.83 -8.70
CA LEU A 44 8.20 -6.48 -7.39
C LEU A 44 9.42 -7.41 -7.34
N LEU A 45 10.41 -7.02 -6.54
CA LEU A 45 11.56 -7.85 -6.19
C LEU A 45 11.22 -8.63 -4.93
N VAL A 46 11.42 -9.93 -4.99
CA VAL A 46 11.18 -10.83 -3.87
C VAL A 46 12.52 -11.39 -3.48
N MET A 47 12.91 -11.09 -2.25
CA MET A 47 14.24 -11.36 -1.72
C MET A 47 14.03 -11.91 -0.32
N ASP A 48 14.82 -12.91 0.08
CA ASP A 48 14.85 -13.31 1.48
C ASP A 48 15.42 -12.17 2.35
N ALA A 49 15.35 -12.31 3.68
CA ALA A 49 15.81 -11.26 4.59
C ALA A 49 17.28 -10.87 4.32
N THR A 50 18.15 -11.84 4.06
CA THR A 50 19.58 -11.61 3.83
C THR A 50 19.85 -10.99 2.47
N GLU A 51 19.15 -11.44 1.42
CA GLU A 51 19.22 -10.88 0.08
C GLU A 51 18.67 -9.46 0.00
N ARG A 52 17.59 -9.18 0.74
CA ARG A 52 17.01 -7.84 0.87
C ARG A 52 17.95 -6.89 1.59
N ASP A 53 18.52 -7.33 2.71
CA ASP A 53 19.44 -6.51 3.49
C ASP A 53 20.68 -6.22 2.62
N ARG A 54 21.21 -7.23 1.91
CA ARG A 54 22.25 -7.04 0.86
C ARG A 54 21.82 -6.10 -0.27
N TYR A 55 20.57 -6.20 -0.75
CA TYR A 55 20.06 -5.35 -1.83
C TYR A 55 20.11 -3.87 -1.46
N TRP A 56 19.77 -3.56 -0.20
CA TRP A 56 19.83 -2.21 0.33
C TRP A 56 21.23 -1.80 0.78
N GLU A 57 22.03 -2.69 1.34
CA GLU A 57 23.45 -2.46 1.65
C GLU A 57 24.26 -2.07 0.40
N HIS A 58 24.07 -2.80 -0.71
CA HIS A 58 24.73 -2.49 -1.98
C HIS A 58 24.11 -1.29 -2.71
N ARG A 59 23.12 -0.60 -2.15
CA ARG A 59 22.52 0.60 -2.77
C ARG A 59 23.54 1.72 -2.89
N SER A 60 24.28 2.02 -1.81
CA SER A 60 25.31 3.06 -1.83
C SER A 60 26.39 2.71 -2.86
N GLU A 61 26.86 1.46 -2.87
CA GLU A 61 27.85 1.02 -3.85
C GLU A 61 27.35 1.11 -5.30
N ARG A 62 26.07 0.81 -5.55
CA ARG A 62 25.46 0.97 -6.89
C ARG A 62 25.43 2.44 -7.29
N ALA A 63 25.05 3.33 -6.38
CA ALA A 63 25.06 4.76 -6.59
C ALA A 63 26.50 5.28 -6.82
N ASP A 64 27.49 4.83 -6.06
CA ASP A 64 28.91 5.18 -6.24
C ASP A 64 29.45 4.73 -7.60
N ARG A 65 29.12 3.51 -8.02
CA ARG A 65 29.47 2.99 -9.36
C ARG A 65 28.83 3.81 -10.48
N GLN A 66 27.55 4.16 -10.34
CA GLN A 66 26.86 5.02 -11.30
C GLN A 66 27.47 6.42 -11.35
N LEU A 67 27.85 6.98 -10.21
CA LEU A 67 28.50 8.29 -10.10
C LEU A 67 29.86 8.28 -10.79
N SER A 68 30.64 7.22 -10.59
CA SER A 68 31.90 7.01 -11.30
C SER A 68 31.68 6.93 -12.82
N GLY A 69 30.69 6.17 -13.27
CA GLY A 69 30.32 6.08 -14.69
C GLY A 69 29.94 7.43 -15.31
N LEU A 70 29.05 8.18 -14.64
CA LEU A 70 28.63 9.52 -15.08
C LEU A 70 29.81 10.50 -15.15
N ASN A 71 30.73 10.46 -14.19
CA ASN A 71 31.94 11.28 -14.23
C ASN A 71 32.83 10.92 -15.44
N HIS A 72 32.99 9.64 -15.77
CA HIS A 72 33.73 9.23 -16.96
C HIS A 72 33.06 9.72 -18.25
N GLU A 73 31.74 9.59 -18.37
CA GLU A 73 30.97 10.11 -19.51
C GLU A 73 31.05 11.63 -19.63
N LEU A 74 31.03 12.34 -18.49
CA LEU A 74 31.17 13.78 -18.44
C LEU A 74 32.54 14.22 -18.98
N GLU A 75 33.62 13.57 -18.56
CA GLU A 75 34.96 13.88 -19.03
C GLU A 75 35.15 13.54 -20.52
N ALA A 76 34.58 12.42 -20.99
CA ALA A 76 34.57 12.08 -22.41
C ALA A 76 33.81 13.13 -23.25
N SER A 77 32.65 13.59 -22.76
CA SER A 77 31.85 14.62 -23.44
C SER A 77 32.53 15.98 -23.45
N LYS A 78 33.21 16.37 -22.36
CA LYS A 78 34.03 17.59 -22.31
C LYS A 78 35.20 17.53 -23.30
N LYS A 79 35.86 16.37 -23.42
CA LYS A 79 36.94 16.18 -24.40
C LYS A 79 36.41 16.34 -25.82
N ARG A 80 35.27 15.70 -26.15
CA ARG A 80 34.61 15.82 -27.44
C ARG A 80 34.20 17.26 -27.76
N LEU A 81 33.68 18.00 -26.77
CA LEU A 81 33.34 19.42 -26.95
C LEU A 81 34.57 20.24 -27.36
N LYS A 82 35.71 20.05 -26.67
CA LYS A 82 36.96 20.74 -27.02
C LYS A 82 37.44 20.41 -28.44
N GLU A 83 37.32 19.15 -28.85
CA GLU A 83 37.67 18.71 -30.21
C GLU A 83 36.76 19.38 -31.26
N LEU A 84 35.44 19.43 -31.02
CA LEU A 84 34.49 20.09 -31.91
C LEU A 84 34.69 21.61 -31.99
N GLU A 85 34.99 22.27 -30.87
CA GLU A 85 35.33 23.69 -30.83
C GLU A 85 36.63 24.00 -31.59
N ALA A 86 37.65 23.13 -31.50
CA ALA A 86 38.88 23.27 -32.28
C ALA A 86 38.62 23.13 -33.79
N ILE A 87 37.81 22.15 -34.18
CA ILE A 87 37.42 21.87 -35.57
C ILE A 87 36.58 23.02 -36.15
N GLN A 88 35.72 23.66 -35.37
CA GLN A 88 34.84 24.74 -35.83
C GLN A 88 35.60 25.89 -36.52
N SER A 89 36.83 26.18 -36.07
CA SER A 89 37.69 27.22 -36.65
C SER A 89 38.36 26.84 -37.98
N GLN A 90 38.37 25.54 -38.32
CA GLN A 90 39.09 24.99 -39.48
C GLN A 90 38.15 24.51 -40.61
N VAL A 91 36.84 24.52 -40.37
CA VAL A 91 35.84 23.93 -41.27
C VAL A 91 35.27 24.96 -42.25
N SER A 92 35.01 24.51 -43.48
CA SER A 92 34.36 25.30 -44.54
C SER A 92 33.03 25.90 -44.08
N PRO A 93 32.65 27.11 -44.56
CA PRO A 93 31.37 27.75 -44.22
C PRO A 93 30.13 26.87 -44.46
N ARG A 94 30.23 25.89 -45.38
CA ARG A 94 29.14 24.97 -45.72
C ARG A 94 28.88 23.91 -44.64
N ASP A 95 29.89 23.53 -43.88
CA ASP A 95 29.84 22.46 -42.87
C ASP A 95 29.77 23.01 -41.43
N GLN A 96 30.01 24.31 -41.25
CA GLN A 96 29.84 25.01 -39.96
C GLN A 96 28.49 24.76 -39.27
N PRO A 97 27.33 24.75 -39.96
CA PRO A 97 26.05 24.48 -39.29
C PRO A 97 25.95 23.08 -38.69
N HIS A 98 26.64 22.09 -39.27
CA HIS A 98 26.65 20.72 -38.75
C HIS A 98 27.46 20.65 -37.46
N VAL A 99 28.69 21.19 -37.47
CA VAL A 99 29.57 21.23 -36.30
C VAL A 99 28.91 22.00 -35.15
N GLN A 100 28.22 23.11 -35.44
CA GLN A 100 27.49 23.89 -34.44
C GLN A 100 26.37 23.08 -33.78
N ARG A 101 25.60 22.29 -34.54
CA ARG A 101 24.57 21.42 -33.96
C ARG A 101 25.16 20.32 -33.08
N GLU A 102 26.32 19.77 -33.45
CA GLU A 102 27.02 18.79 -32.62
C GLU A 102 27.56 19.39 -31.32
N ILE A 103 28.08 20.63 -31.37
CA ILE A 103 28.46 21.40 -30.18
C ILE A 103 27.26 21.58 -29.25
N GLU A 104 26.13 22.08 -29.78
CA GLU A 104 24.90 22.27 -28.99
C GLU A 104 24.33 20.98 -28.42
N ARG A 105 24.45 19.87 -29.16
CA ARG A 105 24.07 18.53 -28.67
C ARG A 105 24.99 18.09 -27.54
N THR A 106 26.30 18.20 -27.72
CA THR A 106 27.31 17.81 -26.72
C THR A 106 27.20 18.66 -25.46
N GLN A 107 26.93 19.96 -25.59
CA GLN A 107 26.67 20.85 -24.45
C GLN A 107 25.42 20.44 -23.66
N ARG A 108 24.35 19.99 -24.35
CA ARG A 108 23.16 19.44 -23.68
C ARG A 108 23.46 18.14 -22.96
N GLU A 109 24.27 17.26 -23.54
CA GLU A 109 24.71 16.00 -22.92
C GLU A 109 25.55 16.28 -21.66
N ILE A 110 26.48 17.25 -21.71
CA ILE A 110 27.26 17.70 -20.53
C ILE A 110 26.33 18.20 -19.42
N ARG A 111 25.38 19.09 -19.73
CA ARG A 111 24.43 19.60 -18.71
C ARG A 111 23.65 18.47 -18.05
N ARG A 112 23.12 17.54 -18.85
CA ARG A 112 22.40 16.36 -18.32
C ARG A 112 23.26 15.51 -17.40
N SER A 113 24.52 15.26 -17.78
CA SER A 113 25.44 14.46 -16.97
C SER A 113 25.82 15.16 -15.66
N ILE A 114 26.01 16.49 -15.67
CA ILE A 114 26.21 17.30 -14.46
C ILE A 114 25.00 17.21 -13.54
N ASP A 115 23.79 17.42 -14.06
CA ASP A 115 22.55 17.38 -13.28
C ASP A 115 22.32 16.00 -12.66
N ALA A 116 22.53 14.93 -13.44
CA ALA A 116 22.46 13.55 -12.97
C ALA A 116 23.50 13.25 -11.88
N SER A 117 24.73 13.74 -12.03
CA SER A 117 25.79 13.55 -11.03
C SER A 117 25.49 14.32 -9.73
N ALA A 118 24.96 15.54 -9.83
CA ALA A 118 24.58 16.34 -8.67
C ALA A 118 23.42 15.69 -7.88
N LEU A 119 22.44 15.15 -8.59
CA LEU A 119 21.34 14.39 -8.00
C LEU A 119 21.84 13.16 -7.24
N LEU A 120 22.76 12.41 -7.84
CA LEU A 120 23.32 11.20 -7.24
C LEU A 120 24.21 11.51 -6.03
N ARG A 121 24.96 12.62 -6.04
CA ARG A 121 25.65 13.12 -4.83
C ARG A 121 24.67 13.48 -3.72
N THR A 122 23.57 14.13 -4.08
CA THR A 122 22.49 14.43 -3.11
C THR A 122 21.93 13.14 -2.52
N HIS A 123 21.78 12.09 -3.33
CA HIS A 123 21.36 10.78 -2.85
C HIS A 123 22.33 10.18 -1.83
N LEU A 124 23.63 10.20 -2.12
CA LEU A 124 24.66 9.67 -1.23
C LEU A 124 24.82 10.47 0.07
N GLN A 125 24.37 11.72 0.09
CA GLN A 125 24.41 12.58 1.28
C GLN A 125 23.17 12.45 2.17
N VAL A 126 22.08 11.84 1.67
CA VAL A 126 20.89 11.58 2.48
C VAL A 126 21.04 10.24 3.16
N TYR A 127 21.07 10.28 4.48
CA TYR A 127 21.02 9.12 5.34
C TYR A 127 19.73 9.20 6.16
N ASP A 128 18.97 8.11 6.18
CA ASP A 128 17.85 7.97 7.11
C ASP A 128 18.40 7.47 8.45
N ASP A 129 17.98 8.08 9.56
CA ASP A 129 18.44 7.68 10.91
C ASP A 129 18.04 6.25 11.30
N LYS A 130 17.11 5.64 10.56
CA LYS A 130 16.57 4.29 10.81
C LYS A 130 16.77 3.39 9.62
N GLU A 131 17.31 2.21 9.89
CA GLU A 131 17.45 1.17 8.89
C GLU A 131 16.10 0.46 8.59
N PRO A 132 15.93 -0.14 7.39
CA PRO A 132 14.71 -0.88 7.06
C PRO A 132 14.35 -1.98 8.05
N GLY A 133 15.36 -2.63 8.65
CA GLY A 133 15.17 -3.65 9.68
C GLY A 133 14.51 -3.09 10.95
N GLU A 134 14.89 -1.89 11.38
CA GLU A 134 14.30 -1.22 12.54
C GLU A 134 12.84 -0.82 12.28
N ILE A 135 12.57 -0.28 11.09
CA ILE A 135 11.21 0.11 10.66
C ILE A 135 10.29 -1.11 10.64
N THR A 136 10.78 -2.23 10.12
CA THR A 136 10.05 -3.51 10.10
C THR A 136 9.87 -4.08 11.51
N SER A 137 10.89 -3.99 12.35
CA SER A 137 10.81 -4.40 13.76
C SER A 137 9.77 -3.59 14.54
N ALA A 138 9.65 -2.28 14.25
CA ALA A 138 8.64 -1.40 14.84
C ALA A 138 7.21 -1.67 14.31
N PHE A 139 7.07 -2.28 13.13
CA PHE A 139 5.78 -2.64 12.53
C PHE A 139 5.16 -3.89 13.18
N ARG A 140 5.95 -4.95 13.40
CA ARG A 140 5.49 -6.24 13.96
C ARG A 140 4.66 -6.15 15.26
N PRO A 141 4.98 -5.26 16.22
CA PRO A 141 4.16 -5.05 17.42
C PRO A 141 2.70 -4.70 17.14
N ILE A 142 2.38 -4.11 15.98
CA ILE A 142 1.00 -3.78 15.60
C ILE A 142 0.23 -5.07 15.33
N ASN A 143 0.75 -5.95 14.46
CA ASN A 143 0.16 -7.26 14.18
C ASN A 143 0.01 -8.09 15.48
N ARG A 144 1.02 -8.09 16.36
CA ARG A 144 0.97 -8.80 17.65
C ARG A 144 -0.08 -8.21 18.61
N ALA A 145 -0.23 -6.89 18.65
CA ALA A 145 -1.23 -6.24 19.50
C ALA A 145 -2.65 -6.62 19.07
N ILE A 146 -2.90 -6.70 17.74
CA ILE A 146 -4.18 -7.12 17.18
C ILE A 146 -4.44 -8.60 17.48
N ASP A 147 -3.45 -9.48 17.30
CA ASP A 147 -3.53 -10.92 17.64
C ASP A 147 -3.96 -11.12 19.11
N ASN A 148 -3.20 -10.53 20.03
CA ASN A 148 -3.45 -10.66 21.46
C ASN A 148 -4.83 -10.13 21.87
N LEU A 149 -5.24 -8.98 21.31
CA LEU A 149 -6.57 -8.41 21.53
C LEU A 149 -7.67 -9.38 21.08
N CYS A 150 -7.56 -9.95 19.88
CA CYS A 150 -8.59 -10.84 19.35
C CYS A 150 -8.70 -12.12 20.17
N ARG A 151 -7.56 -12.68 20.60
CA ARG A 151 -7.51 -13.86 21.47
C ARG A 151 -8.15 -13.59 22.84
N ASP A 152 -7.75 -12.49 23.49
CA ASP A 152 -8.34 -12.05 24.77
C ASP A 152 -9.86 -11.90 24.66
N MET A 153 -10.34 -11.28 23.57
CA MET A 153 -11.77 -11.10 23.33
C MET A 153 -12.49 -12.44 23.20
N VAL A 154 -11.96 -13.38 22.42
CA VAL A 154 -12.58 -14.71 22.23
C VAL A 154 -12.63 -15.48 23.55
N GLU A 155 -11.54 -15.48 24.32
CA GLU A 155 -11.48 -16.13 25.64
C GLU A 155 -12.54 -15.58 26.60
N ASP A 156 -12.77 -14.27 26.60
CA ASP A 156 -13.80 -13.64 27.42
C ASP A 156 -15.21 -13.90 26.90
N MET A 157 -15.41 -13.93 25.58
CA MET A 157 -16.72 -14.27 24.99
C MET A 157 -17.08 -15.74 25.25
N ALA A 158 -16.11 -16.66 25.30
CA ALA A 158 -16.35 -18.06 25.61
C ALA A 158 -16.88 -18.28 27.04
N LYS A 159 -16.60 -17.35 27.96
CA LYS A 159 -17.11 -17.38 29.36
C LYS A 159 -18.56 -16.90 29.46
N LEU A 160 -19.10 -16.29 28.42
CA LEU A 160 -20.49 -15.84 28.42
C LEU A 160 -21.39 -17.07 28.56
N ARG A 161 -22.17 -17.10 29.63
CA ARG A 161 -23.24 -18.08 29.73
C ARG A 161 -24.24 -17.78 28.62
N PRO A 162 -24.72 -18.80 27.88
CA PRO A 162 -25.83 -18.58 26.97
C PRO A 162 -26.96 -17.98 27.79
N ASP A 163 -27.36 -16.75 27.45
CA ASP A 163 -28.57 -16.18 28.00
C ASP A 163 -29.68 -17.22 27.73
N ASN A 164 -30.51 -17.51 28.73
CA ASN A 164 -31.42 -18.67 28.84
C ASN A 164 -32.49 -18.80 27.72
N LYS A 165 -32.28 -18.21 26.53
CA LYS A 165 -33.24 -18.07 25.44
C LYS A 165 -32.78 -18.67 24.10
N GLY A 166 -31.71 -19.45 24.05
CA GLY A 166 -31.38 -20.15 22.80
C GLY A 166 -30.27 -21.21 22.89
N PRO A 167 -30.15 -22.08 21.88
CA PRO A 167 -29.09 -23.07 21.83
C PRO A 167 -27.70 -22.40 21.81
N PRO A 168 -26.66 -23.09 22.32
CA PRO A 168 -25.29 -22.57 22.30
C PRO A 168 -24.82 -22.39 20.85
N VAL A 169 -24.17 -21.26 20.59
CA VAL A 169 -23.56 -20.96 19.29
C VAL A 169 -22.29 -21.82 19.17
N LYS A 170 -22.31 -22.84 18.33
CA LYS A 170 -21.17 -23.75 18.12
C LYS A 170 -20.40 -23.47 16.85
N THR A 171 -21.09 -22.98 15.82
CA THR A 171 -20.51 -22.67 14.52
C THR A 171 -20.92 -21.29 14.06
N SER A 172 -20.16 -20.72 13.13
CA SER A 172 -20.47 -19.48 12.42
C SER A 172 -21.85 -19.48 11.74
N LEU A 173 -22.43 -20.65 11.40
CA LEU A 173 -23.79 -20.74 10.84
C LEU A 173 -24.89 -20.58 11.88
N ASN A 174 -24.55 -20.64 13.17
CA ASN A 174 -25.51 -20.56 14.27
C ASN A 174 -25.44 -19.23 15.05
N VAL A 175 -24.82 -18.20 14.48
CA VAL A 175 -24.77 -16.85 15.06
C VAL A 175 -26.17 -16.27 15.26
N ARG A 176 -26.31 -15.33 16.20
CA ARG A 176 -27.62 -14.74 16.55
C ARG A 176 -28.23 -13.90 15.43
N ASP A 177 -27.40 -13.16 14.69
CA ASP A 177 -27.81 -12.31 13.57
C ASP A 177 -26.85 -12.45 12.38
N MET A 178 -27.16 -13.40 11.51
CA MET A 178 -26.36 -13.66 10.30
C MET A 178 -26.41 -12.50 9.29
N LEU A 179 -27.50 -11.72 9.26
CA LEU A 179 -27.62 -10.61 8.31
C LEU A 179 -26.60 -9.53 8.65
N VAL A 180 -26.49 -9.17 9.93
CA VAL A 180 -25.51 -8.19 10.41
C VAL A 180 -24.09 -8.70 10.23
N VAL A 181 -23.83 -9.98 10.54
CA VAL A 181 -22.50 -10.59 10.31
C VAL A 181 -22.09 -10.50 8.84
N ARG A 182 -22.99 -10.83 7.90
CA ARG A 182 -22.72 -10.72 6.45
C ARG A 182 -22.47 -9.28 6.04
N GLN A 183 -23.25 -8.32 6.54
CA GLN A 183 -23.08 -6.91 6.21
C GLN A 183 -21.73 -6.35 6.68
N ILE A 184 -21.28 -6.74 7.87
CA ILE A 184 -20.02 -6.27 8.47
C ILE A 184 -18.80 -6.86 7.75
N LEU A 185 -18.81 -8.17 7.50
CA LEU A 185 -17.69 -8.88 6.88
C LEU A 185 -17.62 -8.65 5.37
N TYR A 186 -18.79 -8.64 4.71
CA TYR A 186 -18.93 -8.66 3.26
C TYR A 186 -19.84 -7.52 2.76
N PRO A 187 -19.47 -6.24 2.98
CA PRO A 187 -20.29 -5.11 2.58
C PRO A 187 -20.53 -5.04 1.06
N GLN A 188 -19.66 -5.69 0.26
CA GLN A 188 -19.75 -5.76 -1.21
C GLN A 188 -20.39 -7.07 -1.72
N GLY A 189 -20.89 -7.92 -0.83
CA GLY A 189 -21.47 -9.22 -1.16
C GLY A 189 -20.61 -10.41 -0.74
N LEU A 190 -21.28 -11.54 -0.49
CA LEU A 190 -20.68 -12.77 0.01
C LEU A 190 -19.86 -13.48 -1.09
N THR A 191 -18.68 -13.97 -0.73
CA THR A 191 -17.84 -14.84 -1.56
C THR A 191 -17.97 -16.29 -1.11
N ASN A 192 -17.63 -17.27 -1.96
CA ASN A 192 -17.56 -18.67 -1.55
C ASN A 192 -16.26 -19.28 -2.10
N PRO A 193 -15.38 -19.87 -1.27
CA PRO A 193 -15.48 -20.05 0.19
C PRO A 193 -15.39 -18.71 0.97
N SER A 194 -15.81 -18.74 2.24
CA SER A 194 -15.83 -17.56 3.12
C SER A 194 -15.31 -17.87 4.54
N LEU A 195 -15.16 -16.82 5.35
CA LEU A 195 -14.96 -16.93 6.79
C LEU A 195 -16.17 -17.56 7.47
N ILE A 196 -17.37 -17.42 6.90
CA ILE A 196 -18.60 -17.98 7.48
C ILE A 196 -18.67 -19.48 7.21
N GLU A 197 -18.43 -19.93 5.99
CA GLU A 197 -18.60 -21.35 5.65
C GLU A 197 -17.77 -21.75 4.42
N SER A 198 -17.56 -23.06 4.30
CA SER A 198 -17.19 -23.73 3.04
C SER A 198 -18.07 -24.95 2.85
N SER A 199 -18.55 -25.17 1.62
CA SER A 199 -19.39 -26.32 1.27
C SER A 199 -20.59 -26.53 2.22
N SER A 200 -21.22 -25.43 2.64
CA SER A 200 -22.34 -25.43 3.60
C SER A 200 -22.01 -25.92 5.03
N VAL A 201 -20.73 -26.00 5.36
CA VAL A 201 -20.24 -26.32 6.71
C VAL A 201 -19.74 -25.04 7.38
N GLY A 202 -20.33 -24.74 8.53
CA GLY A 202 -19.94 -23.61 9.38
C GLY A 202 -18.58 -23.85 10.04
N ARG A 203 -17.83 -22.77 10.24
CA ARG A 203 -16.55 -22.79 10.95
C ARG A 203 -16.77 -22.89 12.47
N PRO A 204 -15.83 -23.48 13.23
CA PRO A 204 -15.85 -23.41 14.69
C PRO A 204 -16.00 -21.97 15.17
N ILE A 205 -16.87 -21.73 16.14
CA ILE A 205 -17.24 -20.36 16.52
C ILE A 205 -16.06 -19.53 17.04
N GLU A 206 -15.16 -20.14 17.81
CA GLU A 206 -13.99 -19.46 18.39
C GLU A 206 -13.03 -19.01 17.29
N GLU A 207 -12.63 -19.92 16.40
CA GLU A 207 -11.78 -19.64 15.24
C GLU A 207 -12.44 -18.59 14.32
N PHE A 208 -13.75 -18.71 14.04
CA PHE A 208 -14.48 -17.74 13.23
C PHE A 208 -14.41 -16.33 13.79
N VAL A 209 -14.70 -16.16 15.09
CA VAL A 209 -14.72 -14.84 15.73
C VAL A 209 -13.31 -14.27 15.80
N GLU A 210 -12.32 -15.08 16.14
CA GLU A 210 -10.93 -14.65 16.18
C GLU A 210 -10.48 -14.10 14.82
N PHE A 211 -10.68 -14.86 13.75
CA PHE A 211 -10.25 -14.48 12.41
C PHE A 211 -11.06 -13.32 11.85
N ALA A 212 -12.35 -13.27 12.12
CA ALA A 212 -13.20 -12.15 11.75
C ALA A 212 -12.73 -10.84 12.44
N LEU A 213 -12.45 -10.87 13.74
CA LEU A 213 -11.95 -9.70 14.47
C LEU A 213 -10.60 -9.23 13.93
N ARG A 214 -9.65 -10.15 13.71
CA ARG A 214 -8.34 -9.83 13.11
C ARG A 214 -8.51 -9.16 11.75
N PHE A 215 -9.34 -9.73 10.88
CA PHE A 215 -9.63 -9.16 9.56
C PHE A 215 -10.23 -7.76 9.67
N LEU A 216 -11.27 -7.60 10.49
CA LEU A 216 -12.00 -6.34 10.63
C LEU A 216 -11.11 -5.21 11.16
N ILE A 217 -10.29 -5.48 12.18
CA ILE A 217 -9.38 -4.49 12.77
C ILE A 217 -8.28 -4.11 11.78
N ASN A 218 -7.66 -5.09 11.12
CA ASN A 218 -6.64 -4.80 10.10
C ASN A 218 -7.21 -3.99 8.94
N ARG A 219 -8.42 -4.32 8.46
CA ARG A 219 -9.12 -3.58 7.40
C ARG A 219 -9.36 -2.12 7.78
N ASP A 220 -9.85 -1.90 8.99
CA ASP A 220 -10.21 -0.57 9.45
C ASP A 220 -8.98 0.30 9.68
N ILE A 221 -7.91 -0.26 10.27
CA ILE A 221 -6.61 0.41 10.46
C ILE A 221 -5.96 0.72 9.12
N ASP A 222 -5.94 -0.24 8.19
CA ASP A 222 -5.36 -0.04 6.85
C ASP A 222 -6.05 1.15 6.15
N TYR A 223 -7.38 1.14 6.12
CA TYR A 223 -8.18 2.17 5.45
C TYR A 223 -8.05 3.56 6.09
N HIS A 224 -8.05 3.67 7.42
CA HIS A 224 -8.08 4.98 8.10
C HIS A 224 -6.69 5.54 8.45
N ILE A 225 -5.66 4.70 8.58
CA ILE A 225 -4.32 5.12 9.03
C ILE A 225 -3.28 4.97 7.92
N PHE A 226 -3.20 3.82 7.27
CA PHE A 226 -2.07 3.51 6.39
C PHE A 226 -2.29 3.98 4.95
N GLN A 227 -3.45 3.68 4.36
CA GLN A 227 -3.79 4.08 2.99
C GLN A 227 -3.79 5.59 2.74
N PRO A 228 -4.33 6.45 3.65
CA PRO A 228 -4.37 7.87 3.40
C PRO A 228 -2.95 8.48 3.40
N PHE A 229 -2.72 9.53 2.60
CA PHE A 229 -1.46 10.28 2.69
C PHE A 229 -1.26 10.78 4.12
N HIS A 230 -2.30 11.39 4.71
CA HIS A 230 -2.31 11.85 6.09
C HIS A 230 -3.69 11.53 6.73
N PRO A 231 -3.75 10.82 7.88
CA PRO A 231 -5.01 10.31 8.45
C PRO A 231 -6.06 11.39 8.76
N LEU A 232 -5.63 12.60 9.14
CA LEU A 232 -6.53 13.71 9.47
C LEU A 232 -7.06 14.49 8.24
N LEU A 233 -6.56 14.22 7.03
CA LEU A 233 -7.07 14.88 5.82
C LEU A 233 -8.42 14.26 5.40
N LYS A 234 -9.27 15.09 4.79
CA LYS A 234 -10.52 14.63 4.19
C LYS A 234 -10.23 13.65 3.03
N PRO A 235 -11.09 12.65 2.77
CA PRO A 235 -10.84 11.63 1.74
C PRO A 235 -10.52 12.20 0.35
N GLU A 236 -11.21 13.27 -0.05
CA GLU A 236 -11.02 13.89 -1.37
C GLU A 236 -9.65 14.57 -1.47
N VAL A 237 -9.22 15.21 -0.38
CA VAL A 237 -7.90 15.85 -0.29
C VAL A 237 -6.80 14.80 -0.24
N ASN A 238 -6.99 13.73 0.54
CA ASN A 238 -6.07 12.59 0.58
C ASN A 238 -5.87 11.98 -0.81
N THR A 239 -6.95 11.76 -1.55
CA THR A 239 -6.88 11.23 -2.92
C THR A 239 -6.05 12.15 -3.82
N TYR A 240 -6.34 13.45 -3.80
CA TYR A 240 -5.61 14.44 -4.58
C TYR A 240 -4.10 14.51 -4.23
N VAL A 241 -3.77 14.55 -2.95
CA VAL A 241 -2.36 14.61 -2.50
C VAL A 241 -1.62 13.32 -2.84
N MET A 242 -2.26 12.15 -2.71
CA MET A 242 -1.69 10.88 -3.15
C MET A 242 -1.43 10.87 -4.65
N GLU A 243 -2.36 11.37 -5.48
CA GLU A 243 -2.16 11.47 -6.94
C GLU A 243 -0.98 12.39 -7.30
N LEU A 244 -0.85 13.54 -6.62
CA LEU A 244 0.30 14.42 -6.78
C LEU A 244 1.59 13.70 -6.40
N TYR A 245 1.58 12.99 -5.28
CA TYR A 245 2.75 12.26 -4.80
C TYR A 245 3.19 11.18 -5.80
N GLU A 246 2.27 10.37 -6.30
CA GLU A 246 2.56 9.36 -7.33
C GLU A 246 3.12 10.00 -8.61
N GLY A 247 2.64 11.19 -8.99
CA GLY A 247 3.21 11.97 -10.08
C GLY A 247 4.67 12.40 -9.83
N VAL A 248 4.99 12.81 -8.59
CA VAL A 248 6.36 13.12 -8.17
C VAL A 248 7.23 11.85 -8.19
N ARG A 249 6.76 10.74 -7.61
CA ARG A 249 7.50 9.45 -7.60
C ARG A 249 7.80 8.92 -8.99
N LEU A 250 6.90 9.14 -9.95
CA LEU A 250 7.10 8.69 -11.33
C LEU A 250 8.16 9.54 -12.05
N ARG A 251 8.21 10.84 -11.78
CA ARG A 251 9.12 11.78 -12.45
C ARG A 251 10.49 11.83 -11.79
N ASP A 252 10.49 11.93 -10.48
CA ASP A 252 11.65 12.27 -9.65
C ASP A 252 12.11 11.05 -8.85
N PRO A 253 13.42 10.90 -8.61
CA PRO A 253 13.93 9.76 -7.87
C PRO A 253 13.61 9.85 -6.37
N GLN A 254 13.80 8.74 -5.66
CA GLN A 254 13.35 8.53 -4.29
C GLN A 254 13.77 9.62 -3.30
N VAL A 255 14.96 10.21 -3.42
CA VAL A 255 15.38 11.23 -2.46
C VAL A 255 14.61 12.54 -2.62
N ILE A 256 14.22 12.88 -3.86
CA ILE A 256 13.36 14.04 -4.11
C ILE A 256 11.93 13.72 -3.69
N SER A 257 11.39 12.59 -4.13
CA SER A 257 10.00 12.22 -3.82
C SER A 257 9.80 11.96 -2.31
N GLY A 258 10.74 11.27 -1.65
CA GLY A 258 10.74 11.06 -0.21
C GLY A 258 10.81 12.35 0.59
N ARG A 259 11.68 13.30 0.21
CA ARG A 259 11.70 14.65 0.83
C ARG A 259 10.38 15.39 0.62
N TRP A 260 9.82 15.32 -0.58
CA TRP A 260 8.52 15.90 -0.87
C TRP A 260 7.44 15.32 0.05
N ARG A 261 7.42 13.98 0.23
CA ARG A 261 6.49 13.31 1.16
C ARG A 261 6.66 13.82 2.57
N VAL A 262 7.89 13.80 3.10
CA VAL A 262 8.19 14.24 4.46
C VAL A 262 7.73 15.68 4.67
N SER A 263 8.20 16.62 3.85
CA SER A 263 7.84 18.04 4.01
C SER A 263 6.34 18.30 3.86
N THR A 264 5.67 17.60 2.94
CA THR A 264 4.22 17.75 2.73
C THR A 264 3.43 17.16 3.90
N PHE A 265 3.84 15.99 4.40
CA PHE A 265 3.22 15.38 5.57
C PHE A 265 3.40 16.26 6.80
N GLU A 266 4.61 16.76 7.05
CA GLU A 266 4.91 17.64 8.18
C GLU A 266 4.15 18.97 8.09
N ALA A 267 4.05 19.56 6.89
CA ALA A 267 3.29 20.79 6.70
C ALA A 267 1.81 20.60 7.06
N HIS A 268 1.20 19.47 6.68
CA HIS A 268 -0.16 19.13 7.09
C HIS A 268 -0.26 18.76 8.57
N GLN A 269 0.73 18.06 9.12
CA GLN A 269 0.76 17.72 10.54
C GLN A 269 0.83 18.98 11.41
N ALA A 270 1.56 20.01 10.97
CA ALA A 270 1.71 21.30 11.65
C ALA A 270 0.41 22.13 11.70
N THR A 271 -0.56 21.87 10.82
CA THR A 271 -1.88 22.52 10.91
C THR A 271 -2.77 21.93 12.00
N HIS A 272 -2.33 20.86 12.67
CA HIS A 272 -3.09 20.15 13.70
C HIS A 272 -2.35 20.23 15.04
N THR A 273 -3.06 20.64 16.09
CA THR A 273 -2.49 20.55 17.44
C THR A 273 -2.47 19.11 17.94
N GLN A 274 -1.62 18.81 18.92
CA GLN A 274 -1.60 17.50 19.57
C GLN A 274 -2.98 17.10 20.13
N SER A 275 -3.75 18.07 20.64
CA SER A 275 -5.12 17.83 21.11
C SER A 275 -6.06 17.47 19.95
N ASN A 276 -5.93 18.10 18.78
CA ASN A 276 -6.74 17.73 17.62
C ASN A 276 -6.45 16.29 17.16
N VAL A 277 -5.17 15.89 17.15
CA VAL A 277 -4.76 14.51 16.83
C VAL A 277 -5.34 13.52 17.83
N GLN A 278 -5.22 13.80 19.13
CA GLN A 278 -5.75 12.92 20.16
C GLN A 278 -7.28 12.79 20.08
N ASN A 279 -7.99 13.90 19.89
CA ASN A 279 -9.45 13.89 19.72
C ASN A 279 -9.87 13.08 18.49
N TRP A 280 -9.10 13.14 17.40
CA TRP A 280 -9.35 12.33 16.20
C TRP A 280 -9.13 10.83 16.50
N LEU A 281 -8.04 10.48 17.18
CA LEU A 281 -7.74 9.10 17.59
C LEU A 281 -8.84 8.55 18.51
N ASP A 282 -9.26 9.31 19.51
CA ASP A 282 -10.31 8.91 20.46
C ASP A 282 -11.65 8.70 19.74
N ASN A 283 -12.00 9.60 18.81
CA ASN A 283 -13.18 9.45 17.98
C ASN A 283 -13.09 8.23 17.05
N TYR A 284 -11.93 7.99 16.43
CA TYR A 284 -11.71 6.82 15.57
C TYR A 284 -11.84 5.52 16.36
N VAL A 285 -11.16 5.41 17.51
CA VAL A 285 -11.27 4.25 18.42
C VAL A 285 -12.73 4.03 18.86
N SER A 286 -13.41 5.11 19.25
CA SER A 286 -14.84 5.05 19.61
C SER A 286 -15.68 4.52 18.45
N GLN A 287 -15.41 4.95 17.22
CA GLN A 287 -16.14 4.48 16.05
C GLN A 287 -15.86 3.01 15.74
N LEU A 288 -14.60 2.59 15.75
CA LEU A 288 -14.18 1.20 15.59
C LEU A 288 -14.87 0.29 16.62
N ILE A 289 -14.92 0.70 17.88
CA ILE A 289 -15.60 -0.07 18.94
C ILE A 289 -17.11 -0.10 18.71
N HIS A 290 -17.76 1.07 18.59
CA HIS A 290 -19.22 1.17 18.66
C HIS A 290 -19.96 0.85 17.36
N TYR A 291 -19.31 1.03 16.21
CA TYR A 291 -19.94 0.80 14.91
C TYR A 291 -19.41 -0.45 14.18
N LEU A 292 -18.30 -1.05 14.64
CA LEU A 292 -17.74 -2.25 14.01
C LEU A 292 -17.64 -3.44 14.98
N LEU A 293 -16.81 -3.34 16.02
CA LEU A 293 -16.48 -4.50 16.86
C LEU A 293 -17.64 -4.92 17.77
N GLN A 294 -18.23 -3.97 18.49
CA GLN A 294 -19.34 -4.25 19.41
C GLN A 294 -20.59 -4.76 18.67
N PRO A 295 -21.02 -4.16 17.54
CA PRO A 295 -22.11 -4.73 16.73
C PRO A 295 -21.82 -6.13 16.20
N PHE A 296 -20.58 -6.41 15.77
CA PHE A 296 -20.19 -7.74 15.33
C PHE A 296 -20.32 -8.78 16.46
N LEU A 297 -19.79 -8.47 17.65
CA LEU A 297 -19.90 -9.37 18.81
C LEU A 297 -21.35 -9.62 19.23
N VAL A 298 -22.19 -8.59 19.22
CA VAL A 298 -23.63 -8.72 19.53
C VAL A 298 -24.34 -9.57 18.48
N ALA A 299 -24.01 -9.40 17.20
CA ALA A 299 -24.56 -10.23 16.13
C ALA A 299 -24.16 -11.70 16.27
N VAL A 300 -22.96 -11.98 16.82
CA VAL A 300 -22.49 -13.35 17.04
C VAL A 300 -23.10 -13.97 18.29
N TYR A 301 -22.96 -13.32 19.44
CA TYR A 301 -23.22 -13.90 20.76
C TYR A 301 -24.51 -13.39 21.42
N GLY A 302 -25.05 -12.25 20.98
CA GLY A 302 -26.24 -11.57 21.53
C GLY A 302 -25.90 -10.37 22.41
N ASP A 303 -26.92 -9.75 23.00
CA ASP A 303 -26.82 -8.47 23.76
C ASP A 303 -25.93 -8.53 25.01
N SER A 304 -25.65 -9.73 25.51
CA SER A 304 -24.73 -9.98 26.63
C SER A 304 -23.27 -9.80 26.25
N ALA A 305 -22.93 -9.88 24.96
CA ALA A 305 -21.59 -9.70 24.46
C ALA A 305 -21.18 -8.24 24.60
N ARG A 306 -20.23 -7.95 25.50
CA ARG A 306 -19.77 -6.59 25.75
C ARG A 306 -18.25 -6.54 25.84
N MET A 307 -17.67 -5.56 25.17
CA MET A 307 -16.24 -5.29 25.32
C MET A 307 -15.95 -4.74 26.72
N THR A 308 -15.03 -5.37 27.43
CA THR A 308 -14.51 -4.93 28.72
C THR A 308 -13.64 -3.68 28.57
N THR A 309 -13.33 -2.99 29.67
CA THR A 309 -12.37 -1.87 29.65
C THR A 309 -11.01 -2.31 29.10
N LYS A 310 -10.53 -3.51 29.49
CA LYS A 310 -9.30 -4.12 28.97
C LYS A 310 -9.31 -4.21 27.44
N HIS A 311 -10.41 -4.68 26.83
CA HIS A 311 -10.53 -4.76 25.37
C HIS A 311 -10.44 -3.39 24.71
N LYS A 312 -11.12 -2.39 25.28
CA LYS A 312 -11.12 -1.02 24.74
C LYS A 312 -9.73 -0.39 24.81
N GLU A 313 -9.02 -0.57 25.92
CA GLU A 313 -7.64 -0.11 26.09
C GLU A 313 -6.68 -0.79 25.10
N ALA A 314 -6.86 -2.09 24.86
CA ALA A 314 -6.07 -2.83 23.88
C ALA A 314 -6.34 -2.37 22.43
N VAL A 315 -7.60 -2.06 22.07
CA VAL A 315 -7.92 -1.39 20.79
C VAL A 315 -7.20 -0.05 20.68
N THR A 316 -7.29 0.80 21.70
CA THR A 316 -6.61 2.10 21.75
C THR A 316 -5.10 1.94 21.56
N SER A 317 -4.49 0.95 22.23
CA SER A 317 -3.07 0.65 22.13
C SER A 317 -2.66 0.25 20.71
N ALA A 318 -3.42 -0.65 20.06
CA ALA A 318 -3.16 -1.07 18.69
C ALA A 318 -3.26 0.10 17.69
N VAL A 319 -4.31 0.92 17.82
CA VAL A 319 -4.52 2.11 16.98
C VAL A 319 -3.40 3.13 17.16
N ASN A 320 -3.00 3.42 18.41
CA ASN A 320 -1.92 4.36 18.69
C ASN A 320 -0.58 3.88 18.12
N LYS A 321 -0.27 2.58 18.24
CA LYS A 321 0.94 1.99 17.63
C LYS A 321 0.93 2.13 16.11
N ALA A 322 -0.21 1.85 15.47
CA ALA A 322 -0.36 2.02 14.03
C ALA A 322 -0.18 3.48 13.59
N TYR A 323 -0.81 4.43 14.30
CA TYR A 323 -0.67 5.85 14.00
C TYR A 323 0.78 6.34 14.17
N GLN A 324 1.42 6.01 15.29
CA GLN A 324 2.80 6.38 15.58
C GLN A 324 3.79 5.81 14.56
N TRP A 325 3.61 4.55 14.18
CA TRP A 325 4.43 3.94 13.14
C TRP A 325 4.24 4.64 11.79
N ASN A 326 2.99 4.91 11.38
CA ASN A 326 2.68 5.61 10.14
C ASN A 326 3.29 7.02 10.11
N GLN A 327 3.20 7.76 11.22
CA GLN A 327 3.81 9.06 11.36
C GLN A 327 5.33 8.96 11.22
N MET A 328 5.96 8.04 11.95
CA MET A 328 7.41 7.83 11.92
C MET A 328 7.92 7.55 10.51
N VAL A 329 7.30 6.61 9.78
CA VAL A 329 7.76 6.31 8.41
C VAL A 329 7.49 7.46 7.44
N LYS A 330 6.39 8.21 7.63
CA LYS A 330 6.03 9.31 6.73
C LYS A 330 6.83 10.59 6.96
N THR A 331 7.45 10.78 8.13
CA THR A 331 8.24 11.98 8.45
C THR A 331 9.75 11.74 8.59
N GLN A 332 10.21 10.53 8.91
CA GLN A 332 11.62 10.29 9.26
C GLN A 332 12.37 9.44 8.25
N VAL A 333 11.68 8.87 7.28
CA VAL A 333 12.27 7.98 6.27
C VAL A 333 12.13 8.65 4.92
N ILE A 334 13.23 8.83 4.19
CA ILE A 334 13.27 9.43 2.85
C ILE A 334 13.64 8.38 1.81
N LEU A 335 14.58 7.50 2.14
CA LEU A 335 15.22 6.60 1.18
C LEU A 335 14.30 5.48 0.70
N LEU A 336 13.23 5.18 1.42
CA LEU A 336 12.21 4.20 1.05
C LEU A 336 10.82 4.66 1.48
N ASP A 337 9.81 4.22 0.76
CA ASP A 337 8.42 4.32 1.19
C ASP A 337 7.94 2.96 1.67
N PHE A 338 7.36 2.92 2.87
CA PHE A 338 6.84 1.70 3.48
C PHE A 338 5.32 1.66 3.43
N HIS A 339 4.78 0.58 2.89
CA HIS A 339 3.38 0.37 2.58
C HIS A 339 2.88 -0.89 3.30
N PRO A 340 2.21 -0.75 4.46
CA PRO A 340 1.41 -1.82 5.01
C PRO A 340 0.43 -2.31 3.95
N THR A 341 0.34 -3.62 3.77
CA THR A 341 -0.46 -4.20 2.69
C THR A 341 -1.47 -5.17 3.26
N MET A 342 -2.73 -4.96 2.87
CA MET A 342 -3.83 -5.86 3.09
C MET A 342 -4.32 -6.44 1.77
N PHE A 343 -4.40 -7.77 1.69
CA PHE A 343 -5.02 -8.43 0.55
C PHE A 343 -6.54 -8.52 0.75
N GLN A 344 -7.26 -8.25 -0.32
CA GLN A 344 -8.71 -8.37 -0.35
C GLN A 344 -9.14 -9.83 -0.19
N ILE A 345 -10.34 -10.03 0.36
CA ILE A 345 -10.97 -11.35 0.39
C ILE A 345 -11.06 -11.90 -1.03
N GLY A 346 -10.72 -13.18 -1.20
CA GLY A 346 -10.73 -13.86 -2.49
C GLY A 346 -9.54 -13.55 -3.39
N ALA A 347 -8.56 -12.76 -2.92
CA ALA A 347 -7.32 -12.55 -3.66
C ALA A 347 -6.58 -13.89 -3.89
N PRO A 348 -5.95 -14.09 -5.06
CA PRO A 348 -5.20 -15.31 -5.34
C PRO A 348 -3.99 -15.44 -4.41
N TYR A 349 -3.81 -16.62 -3.83
CA TYR A 349 -2.71 -16.91 -2.94
C TYR A 349 -1.36 -16.78 -3.66
N ASN A 350 -0.47 -15.99 -3.06
CA ASN A 350 0.86 -15.71 -3.56
C ASN A 350 1.91 -15.98 -2.48
N LEU A 351 2.66 -17.07 -2.63
CA LEU A 351 3.67 -17.52 -1.68
C LEU A 351 4.81 -16.52 -1.44
N LYS A 352 4.99 -15.54 -2.33
CA LYS A 352 5.99 -14.48 -2.19
C LYS A 352 5.52 -13.35 -1.26
N ALA A 353 4.25 -13.02 -1.31
CA ALA A 353 3.67 -11.89 -0.58
C ALA A 353 2.89 -12.30 0.68
N MET A 354 2.52 -13.58 0.76
CA MET A 354 1.60 -14.10 1.77
C MET A 354 2.20 -15.28 2.50
N LYS A 355 2.09 -15.26 3.83
CA LYS A 355 2.39 -16.35 4.74
C LYS A 355 1.08 -16.98 5.21
N LEU A 356 0.99 -18.31 5.20
CA LEU A 356 -0.18 -19.04 5.67
C LEU A 356 -0.23 -19.08 7.20
N LEU A 357 -1.45 -19.01 7.75
CA LEU A 357 -1.70 -19.38 9.14
C LEU A 357 -1.46 -20.89 9.31
N GLU A 358 -0.60 -21.26 10.25
CA GLU A 358 -0.02 -22.60 10.40
C GLU A 358 -1.07 -23.72 10.51
N ARG A 359 -1.38 -24.40 9.39
CA ARG A 359 -1.96 -25.76 9.28
C ARG A 359 -1.64 -26.31 7.87
N VAL A 360 -1.54 -27.64 7.76
CA VAL A 360 -1.32 -28.39 6.51
C VAL A 360 -2.68 -28.99 6.11
N PRO A 361 -3.05 -29.01 4.81
CA PRO A 361 -2.23 -28.67 3.63
C PRO A 361 -2.16 -27.17 3.32
N ALA A 362 -1.11 -26.79 2.60
CA ALA A 362 -1.01 -25.45 2.02
C ALA A 362 -1.89 -25.38 0.74
N PRO A 363 -2.62 -24.29 0.51
CA PRO A 363 -3.31 -24.04 -0.76
C PRO A 363 -2.36 -24.08 -1.94
N ALA A 364 -2.90 -24.46 -3.10
CA ALA A 364 -2.22 -24.29 -4.37
C ALA A 364 -2.06 -22.79 -4.69
N VAL A 365 -0.98 -22.45 -5.40
CA VAL A 365 -0.74 -21.07 -5.86
C VAL A 365 -1.90 -20.62 -6.75
N GLY A 366 -2.44 -19.44 -6.46
CA GLY A 366 -3.59 -18.88 -7.18
C GLY A 366 -4.96 -19.19 -6.56
N GLU A 367 -5.05 -20.09 -5.58
CA GLU A 367 -6.30 -20.34 -4.86
C GLU A 367 -6.73 -19.11 -4.04
N PRO A 368 -8.05 -18.83 -3.95
CA PRO A 368 -8.54 -17.64 -3.29
C PRO A 368 -8.31 -17.70 -1.77
N ILE A 369 -7.68 -16.68 -1.21
CA ILE A 369 -7.60 -16.53 0.25
C ILE A 369 -8.97 -16.18 0.84
N LEU A 370 -9.24 -16.60 2.07
CA LEU A 370 -10.44 -16.21 2.80
C LEU A 370 -10.33 -14.80 3.34
N ALA A 371 -9.18 -14.45 3.93
CA ALA A 371 -8.93 -13.11 4.49
C ALA A 371 -7.47 -12.91 4.87
N THR A 372 -7.08 -11.64 5.03
CA THR A 372 -5.80 -11.23 5.62
C THR A 372 -5.94 -11.10 7.14
N MET A 373 -5.21 -11.92 7.91
CA MET A 373 -5.20 -11.96 9.37
C MET A 373 -4.14 -11.08 10.01
N GLY A 374 -3.11 -10.72 9.26
CA GLY A 374 -2.05 -9.81 9.68
C GLY A 374 -1.50 -9.08 8.46
N LEU A 375 -1.26 -7.78 8.61
CA LEU A 375 -0.80 -6.94 7.51
C LEU A 375 0.61 -7.35 7.06
N GLY A 376 0.83 -7.35 5.76
CA GLY A 376 2.17 -7.39 5.18
C GLY A 376 2.81 -6.01 5.19
N LEU A 377 4.10 -5.95 4.86
CA LEU A 377 4.84 -4.70 4.73
C LEU A 377 5.68 -4.75 3.46
N GLU A 378 5.42 -3.84 2.54
CA GLU A 378 6.21 -3.61 1.33
C GLU A 378 7.03 -2.33 1.50
N SER A 379 8.28 -2.32 1.04
CA SER A 379 9.06 -1.10 0.84
C SER A 379 9.19 -0.80 -0.64
N SER A 380 9.30 0.46 -1.02
CA SER A 380 9.49 0.85 -2.40
C SER A 380 10.47 2.01 -2.58
N GLU A 381 11.12 2.04 -3.75
CA GLU A 381 12.06 3.07 -4.17
C GLU A 381 11.67 3.58 -5.56
N ALA A 382 11.42 4.88 -5.67
CA ALA A 382 11.24 5.56 -6.96
C ALA A 382 12.58 5.71 -7.69
N GLU A 383 12.66 5.19 -8.91
CA GLU A 383 13.81 5.45 -9.80
C GLU A 383 13.72 6.82 -10.50
N GLY A 384 12.52 7.35 -10.66
CA GLY A 384 12.23 8.52 -11.50
C GLY A 384 12.34 8.24 -13.00
N GLY A 385 12.19 9.30 -13.80
CA GLY A 385 12.31 9.23 -15.26
C GLY A 385 11.19 8.47 -15.97
N GLY A 386 10.00 8.41 -15.38
CA GLY A 386 8.83 7.72 -15.93
C GLY A 386 8.77 6.22 -15.61
N ARG A 387 9.71 5.70 -14.80
CA ARG A 387 9.75 4.29 -14.42
C ARG A 387 8.93 4.04 -13.15
N PRO A 388 8.22 2.90 -13.08
CA PRO A 388 7.48 2.58 -11.87
C PRO A 388 8.45 2.29 -10.71
N PRO A 389 8.02 2.52 -9.46
CA PRO A 389 8.85 2.21 -8.30
C PRO A 389 9.24 0.73 -8.25
N LYS A 390 10.42 0.47 -7.70
CA LYS A 390 10.86 -0.88 -7.34
C LYS A 390 10.32 -1.22 -5.97
N CYS A 391 9.69 -2.38 -5.83
CA CYS A 391 9.08 -2.82 -4.58
C CYS A 391 9.81 -4.04 -4.02
N VAL A 392 9.89 -4.15 -2.69
CA VAL A 392 10.47 -5.29 -1.97
C VAL A 392 9.61 -5.61 -0.75
N TRP A 393 9.27 -6.88 -0.56
CA TRP A 393 8.58 -7.34 0.65
C TRP A 393 9.52 -7.32 1.87
N GLN A 394 9.11 -6.61 2.91
CA GLN A 394 9.77 -6.55 4.21
C GLN A 394 9.17 -7.57 5.18
N GLU A 395 7.86 -7.76 5.10
CA GLU A 395 7.09 -8.75 5.85
C GLU A 395 5.94 -9.28 5.01
N GLN A 396 5.76 -10.59 4.94
CA GLN A 396 4.64 -11.20 4.24
C GLN A 396 3.34 -11.02 5.04
N ALA A 397 2.22 -10.77 4.34
CA ALA A 397 0.92 -10.72 4.99
C ALA A 397 0.51 -12.10 5.50
N LEU A 398 0.03 -12.19 6.74
CA LEU A 398 -0.52 -13.43 7.27
C LEU A 398 -1.93 -13.62 6.71
N ILE A 399 -2.17 -14.71 5.99
CA ILE A 399 -3.47 -14.99 5.37
C ILE A 399 -4.08 -16.28 5.89
N LEU A 400 -5.40 -16.35 5.81
CA LEU A 400 -6.20 -17.54 6.05
C LEU A 400 -6.72 -18.08 4.72
N SER A 401 -6.57 -19.38 4.50
CA SER A 401 -7.10 -20.09 3.34
C SER A 401 -8.17 -21.09 3.75
N ASN A 402 -8.85 -21.70 2.77
CA ASN A 402 -9.93 -22.62 3.04
C ASN A 402 -9.44 -23.95 3.64
N GLU A 403 -8.26 -24.37 3.22
CA GLU A 403 -7.56 -25.61 3.61
C GLU A 403 -7.29 -25.67 5.11
N TYR A 404 -7.22 -24.52 5.79
CA TYR A 404 -7.09 -24.45 7.26
C TYR A 404 -8.20 -25.21 8.00
N PHE A 405 -9.38 -25.29 7.39
CA PHE A 405 -10.57 -25.93 7.95
C PHE A 405 -10.88 -27.29 7.32
N GLU A 406 -10.13 -27.71 6.31
CA GLU A 406 -10.30 -29.02 5.68
C GLU A 406 -9.40 -30.00 6.42
N THR A 407 -10.02 -30.93 7.15
CA THR A 407 -9.37 -32.02 7.88
C THR A 407 -9.83 -33.36 7.37
#